data_AF-A0A376ZLK2-F1
#
_entry.id   AF-A0A376ZLK2-F1
#
_cell.length_a   1.000
_cell.length_b   1.000
_cell.length_c   1.000
_cell.angle_alpha   90.00
_cell.angle_beta   90.00
_cell.angle_gamma   90.00
#
_symmetry.space_group_name_H-M   'P 1'
#
loop_
_entity.id
_entity.type
_entity.pdbx_description
1 polymer ?
#
loop_
_entity_poly.entity_id
_entity_poly.type
_entity_poly.pdbx_seq_one_letter_code
_entity_poly.pdbx_strand_id
1 'polypeptide(L)'
;MNWYPDFLLIVAWWRWEILILRTSRQSSLPLRDSRSGILALLKRTGFHLPVFLYSEHAVELPAGVTAVINGNEQQWLELESAACQYEENLLPPFYDTLTQYVEMGNSTFACPGHQHGAFFKKHPAGRHFYDFFGENVFRADMCNADVKLGDLLIHEGSAKDAQKFAAKVFHADKTILC
;
A
#
# COMPACT_ATOMS: atom_id res chain seq x y z
N MET A 1 2.93 16.88 -39.33
CA MET A 1 2.34 15.73 -38.62
C MET A 1 2.17 16.15 -37.16
N ASN A 2 0.97 16.60 -36.79
CA ASN A 2 0.67 17.04 -35.42
C ASN A 2 0.45 15.81 -34.53
N TRP A 3 1.30 15.65 -33.52
CA TRP A 3 1.08 14.76 -32.40
C TRP A 3 0.11 15.46 -31.43
N TYR A 4 -1.10 14.92 -31.26
CA TYR A 4 -2.04 15.38 -30.22
C TYR A 4 -2.08 14.32 -29.10
N PRO A 5 -1.63 14.61 -27.87
CA PRO A 5 -1.70 13.69 -26.75
C PRO A 5 -2.84 14.12 -25.82
N ASP A 6 -4.09 13.80 -26.12
CA ASP A 6 -5.13 14.57 -25.44
C ASP A 6 -5.19 14.30 -23.91
N PHE A 7 -4.98 13.08 -23.39
CA PHE A 7 -5.09 12.81 -21.92
C PHE A 7 -4.30 11.59 -21.41
N LEU A 8 -3.83 11.66 -20.17
CA LEU A 8 -3.14 10.59 -19.44
C LEU A 8 -3.76 10.43 -18.04
N LEU A 9 -4.25 9.24 -17.68
CA LEU A 9 -4.79 8.96 -16.35
C LEU A 9 -3.67 8.38 -15.49
N ILE A 10 -3.54 8.87 -14.26
CA ILE A 10 -2.49 8.48 -13.35
C ILE A 10 -3.14 7.90 -12.08
N VAL A 11 -2.80 6.66 -11.77
CA VAL A 11 -3.28 5.93 -10.59
C VAL A 11 -2.06 5.53 -9.78
N ALA A 12 -1.99 5.89 -8.50
CA ALA A 12 -0.88 5.47 -7.66
C ALA A 12 -1.11 4.04 -7.14
N TRP A 13 -0.13 3.13 -7.26
CA TRP A 13 -0.24 1.78 -6.71
C TRP A 13 1.12 1.20 -6.28
N TRP A 14 1.30 0.97 -4.96
CA TRP A 14 2.34 0.19 -4.27
C TRP A 14 3.83 0.51 -4.62
N ARG A 15 4.61 0.94 -3.62
CA ARG A 15 6.09 1.02 -3.61
C ARG A 15 6.69 1.53 -4.93
N TRP A 16 6.50 2.83 -5.16
CA TRP A 16 7.10 3.67 -6.21
C TRP A 16 6.53 3.52 -7.64
N GLU A 17 5.56 2.62 -7.87
CA GLU A 17 4.94 2.49 -9.18
C GLU A 17 3.65 3.32 -9.28
N ILE A 18 3.78 4.52 -9.83
CA ILE A 18 2.63 5.26 -10.33
C ILE A 18 2.17 4.55 -11.62
N LEU A 19 1.02 3.86 -11.57
CA LEU A 19 0.41 3.26 -12.74
C LEU A 19 -0.21 4.35 -13.62
N ILE A 20 0.48 4.65 -14.70
CA ILE A 20 0.03 5.61 -15.70
C ILE A 20 -0.78 4.87 -16.77
N LEU A 21 -2.10 5.07 -16.78
CA LEU A 21 -3.00 4.59 -17.81
C LEU A 21 -3.14 5.63 -18.93
N ARG A 22 -2.55 5.34 -20.09
CA ARG A 22 -2.69 6.17 -21.29
C ARG A 22 -3.92 5.75 -22.09
N THR A 23 -4.85 6.67 -22.34
CA THR A 23 -5.98 6.39 -23.25
C THR A 23 -5.49 6.59 -24.68
N SER A 24 -5.23 5.53 -25.45
CA SER A 24 -4.93 5.66 -26.87
C SER A 24 -6.23 5.73 -27.70
N ARG A 25 -6.24 6.55 -28.76
CA ARG A 25 -7.27 6.47 -29.80
C ARG A 25 -7.14 5.13 -30.52
N GLN A 26 -7.90 4.11 -30.15
CA GLN A 26 -8.01 2.94 -31.04
C GLN A 26 -9.38 2.24 -31.06
N SER A 27 -10.40 2.78 -30.40
CA SER A 27 -11.77 2.28 -30.52
C SER A 27 -12.74 3.41 -30.79
N SER A 28 -13.67 3.19 -31.72
CA SER A 28 -14.74 4.08 -32.21
C SER A 28 -15.76 4.57 -31.16
N LEU A 29 -15.46 4.42 -29.88
CA LEU A 29 -16.26 4.94 -28.78
C LEU A 29 -15.95 6.43 -28.57
N PRO A 30 -16.95 7.30 -28.36
CA PRO A 30 -16.72 8.69 -27.98
C PRO A 30 -15.76 8.77 -26.78
N LEU A 31 -14.78 9.69 -26.82
CA LEU A 31 -13.76 9.86 -25.76
C LEU A 31 -14.35 10.02 -24.34
N ARG A 32 -15.61 10.44 -24.24
CA ARG A 32 -16.35 10.57 -22.98
C ARG A 32 -16.74 9.21 -22.40
N ASP A 33 -17.12 8.25 -23.25
CA ASP A 33 -17.58 6.92 -22.85
C ASP A 33 -16.43 6.03 -22.37
N SER A 34 -15.24 6.15 -22.98
CA SER A 34 -14.07 5.38 -22.53
C SER A 34 -13.54 5.82 -21.16
N ARG A 35 -13.56 7.14 -20.87
CA ARG A 35 -13.19 7.71 -19.56
C ARG A 35 -14.17 7.30 -18.47
N SER A 36 -15.46 7.46 -18.73
CA SER A 36 -16.51 7.04 -17.81
C SER A 36 -16.43 5.54 -17.53
N GLY A 37 -16.09 4.72 -18.53
CA GLY A 37 -15.87 3.28 -18.37
C GLY A 37 -14.72 2.95 -17.42
N ILE A 38 -13.54 3.55 -17.59
CA ILE A 38 -12.38 3.25 -16.74
C ILE A 38 -12.56 3.75 -15.30
N LEU A 39 -13.14 4.93 -15.12
CA LEU A 39 -13.45 5.47 -13.79
C LEU A 39 -14.52 4.62 -13.08
N ALA A 40 -15.51 4.13 -13.82
CA ALA A 40 -16.51 3.20 -13.28
C ALA A 40 -15.86 1.87 -12.86
N LEU A 41 -14.91 1.34 -13.63
CA LEU A 41 -14.16 0.14 -13.28
C LEU A 41 -13.32 0.35 -12.02
N LEU A 42 -12.59 1.46 -11.92
CA LEU A 42 -11.80 1.80 -10.73
C LEU A 42 -12.68 1.97 -9.50
N LYS A 43 -13.86 2.60 -9.65
CA LYS A 43 -14.82 2.71 -8.54
C LYS A 43 -15.37 1.35 -8.11
N ARG A 44 -15.56 0.42 -9.06
CA ARG A 44 -16.09 -0.92 -8.78
C ARG A 44 -15.10 -1.81 -8.02
N THR A 45 -13.81 -1.50 -8.01
CA THR A 45 -12.83 -2.27 -7.22
C THR A 45 -13.06 -2.14 -5.72
N GLY A 46 -13.68 -1.04 -5.27
CA GLY A 46 -13.82 -0.73 -3.85
C GLY A 46 -12.51 -0.33 -3.17
N PHE A 47 -11.42 -0.18 -3.92
CA PHE A 47 -10.11 0.20 -3.38
C PHE A 47 -9.95 1.68 -3.11
N HIS A 48 -10.90 2.53 -3.54
CA HIS A 48 -10.87 3.98 -3.31
C HIS A 48 -9.55 4.64 -3.72
N LEU A 49 -8.97 4.19 -4.84
CA LEU A 49 -7.69 4.67 -5.35
C LEU A 49 -7.75 6.18 -5.64
N PRO A 50 -6.69 6.95 -5.31
CA PRO A 50 -6.58 8.33 -5.77
C PRO A 50 -6.32 8.33 -7.28
N VAL A 51 -7.13 9.10 -8.01
CA VAL A 51 -7.09 9.14 -9.48
C VAL A 51 -6.78 10.55 -9.94
N PHE A 52 -5.68 10.73 -10.66
CA PHE A 52 -5.28 12.01 -11.21
C PHE A 52 -5.44 12.01 -12.73
N LEU A 53 -5.95 13.11 -13.29
CA LEU A 53 -6.05 13.30 -14.73
C LEU A 53 -5.01 14.30 -15.18
N TYR A 54 -4.12 13.92 -16.08
CA TYR A 54 -3.23 14.86 -16.74
C TYR A 54 -3.92 15.51 -17.95
N SER A 55 -3.88 16.85 -18.00
CA SER A 55 -4.29 17.63 -19.16
C SER A 55 -3.49 18.92 -19.27
N GLU A 56 -3.07 19.26 -20.49
CA GLU A 56 -2.44 20.57 -20.78
C GLU A 56 -3.45 21.73 -20.78
N HIS A 57 -4.75 21.43 -20.83
CA HIS A 57 -5.82 22.42 -20.87
C HIS A 57 -6.63 22.42 -19.58
N ALA A 58 -7.22 23.56 -19.25
CA ALA A 58 -8.19 23.62 -18.16
C ALA A 58 -9.41 22.76 -18.49
N VAL A 59 -9.63 21.72 -17.70
CA VAL A 59 -10.78 20.81 -17.81
C VAL A 59 -11.51 20.80 -16.46
N GLU A 60 -12.83 20.84 -16.49
CA GLU A 60 -13.65 20.67 -15.29
C GLU A 60 -13.36 19.31 -14.64
N LEU A 61 -13.24 19.28 -13.31
CA LEU A 61 -12.92 18.07 -12.55
C LEU A 61 -14.01 16.99 -12.78
N PRO A 62 -13.69 15.89 -13.48
CA PRO A 62 -14.68 14.85 -13.73
C PRO A 62 -15.04 14.09 -12.45
N ALA A 63 -16.28 13.61 -12.35
CA ALA A 63 -16.71 12.80 -11.22
C ALA A 63 -15.84 11.52 -11.09
N GLY A 64 -15.28 11.29 -9.90
CA GLY A 64 -14.41 10.14 -9.63
C GLY A 64 -12.91 10.40 -9.89
N VAL A 65 -12.53 11.63 -10.26
CA VAL A 65 -11.13 12.08 -10.32
C VAL A 65 -10.83 12.90 -9.06
N THR A 66 -9.68 12.64 -8.44
CA THR A 66 -9.18 13.35 -7.26
C THR A 66 -8.70 14.75 -7.62
N ALA A 67 -7.86 14.88 -8.67
CA ALA A 67 -7.42 16.18 -9.18
C ALA A 67 -7.00 16.12 -10.65
N VAL A 68 -6.96 17.27 -11.31
CA VAL A 68 -6.41 17.43 -12.67
C VAL A 68 -5.05 18.10 -12.56
N ILE A 69 -4.02 17.50 -13.17
CA ILE A 69 -2.65 18.01 -13.19
C ILE A 69 -2.25 18.43 -14.60
N ASN A 70 -1.36 19.42 -14.72
CA ASN A 70 -0.90 19.95 -16.01
C ASN A 70 0.63 19.99 -16.14
N GLY A 71 1.34 19.37 -15.20
CA GLY A 71 2.80 19.30 -15.21
C GLY A 71 3.50 20.29 -14.27
N ASN A 72 2.75 21.08 -13.49
CA ASN A 72 3.32 21.90 -12.42
C ASN A 72 3.97 21.02 -11.33
N GLU A 73 5.17 21.37 -10.89
CA GLU A 73 5.89 20.67 -9.80
C GLU A 73 5.04 20.51 -8.53
N GLN A 74 4.29 21.54 -8.14
CA GLN A 74 3.43 21.48 -6.96
C GLN A 74 2.34 20.40 -7.07
N GLN A 75 1.81 20.19 -8.27
CA GLN A 75 0.77 19.18 -8.52
C GLN A 75 1.35 17.76 -8.53
N TRP A 76 2.62 17.60 -8.91
CA TRP A 76 3.32 16.34 -8.78
C TRP A 76 3.54 15.97 -7.31
N LEU A 77 3.92 16.95 -6.48
CA LEU A 77 4.02 16.76 -5.02
C LEU A 77 2.66 16.40 -4.39
N GLU A 78 1.58 17.02 -4.85
CA GLU A 78 0.21 16.66 -4.40
C GLU A 78 -0.16 15.23 -4.79
N LEU A 79 0.23 14.78 -5.99
CA LEU A 79 0.02 13.41 -6.45
C LEU A 79 0.80 12.41 -5.60
N GLU A 80 2.08 12.68 -5.34
CA GLU A 80 2.92 11.87 -4.46
C GLU A 80 2.36 11.84 -3.04
N SER A 81 1.95 12.98 -2.49
CA SER A 81 1.35 13.06 -1.16
C SER A 81 0.06 12.25 -1.06
N ALA A 82 -0.80 12.31 -2.08
CA ALA A 82 -2.01 11.50 -2.13
C ALA A 82 -1.71 9.99 -2.24
N ALA A 83 -0.65 9.61 -2.95
CA ALA A 83 -0.18 8.23 -3.02
C ALA A 83 0.31 7.73 -1.65
N CYS A 84 1.15 8.51 -0.97
CA CYS A 84 1.64 8.18 0.38
C CYS A 84 0.48 8.07 1.38
N GLN A 85 -0.45 9.03 1.39
CA GLN A 85 -1.62 8.98 2.26
C GLN A 85 -2.50 7.76 1.98
N TYR A 86 -2.65 7.36 0.71
CA TYR A 86 -3.39 6.15 0.37
C TYR A 86 -2.71 4.91 0.97
N GLU A 87 -1.40 4.80 0.85
CA GLU A 87 -0.61 3.69 1.38
C GLU A 87 -0.63 3.64 2.92
N GLU A 88 -0.47 4.78 3.59
CA GLU A 88 -0.55 4.91 5.05
C GLU A 88 -1.91 4.44 5.60
N ASN A 89 -2.99 4.66 4.83
CA ASN A 89 -4.34 4.23 5.23
C ASN A 89 -4.71 2.81 4.75
N LEU A 90 -3.86 2.18 3.92
CA LEU A 90 -4.13 0.87 3.35
C LEU A 90 -3.81 -0.25 4.34
N LEU A 91 -2.71 -0.12 5.08
CA LEU A 91 -2.21 -1.18 5.94
C LEU A 91 -2.92 -1.19 7.31
N PRO A 92 -3.41 -2.35 7.78
CA PRO A 92 -3.98 -2.46 9.13
C PRO A 92 -2.94 -2.17 10.22
N PRO A 93 -3.35 -1.68 11.41
CA PRO A 93 -2.43 -1.10 12.41
C PRO A 93 -1.25 -1.98 12.82
N PHE A 94 -1.48 -3.26 13.13
CA PHE A 94 -0.41 -4.18 13.56
C PHE A 94 0.54 -4.52 12.41
N TYR A 95 0.02 -4.71 11.20
CA TYR A 95 0.83 -5.04 10.03
C TYR A 95 1.71 -3.87 9.62
N ASP A 96 1.17 -2.66 9.59
CA ASP A 96 1.92 -1.42 9.34
C ASP A 96 3.11 -1.29 10.31
N THR A 97 2.83 -1.39 11.61
CA THR A 97 3.86 -1.32 12.67
C THR A 97 4.92 -2.41 12.49
N LEU A 98 4.52 -3.65 12.17
CA LEU A 98 5.44 -4.76 11.91
C LEU A 98 6.35 -4.50 10.71
N THR A 99 5.80 -4.01 9.60
CA THR A 99 6.59 -3.69 8.40
C THR A 99 7.61 -2.60 8.67
N GLN A 100 7.20 -1.51 9.34
CA GLN A 100 8.12 -0.43 9.72
C GLN A 100 9.22 -0.94 10.66
N TYR A 101 8.88 -1.82 11.62
CA TYR A 101 9.87 -2.38 12.53
C TYR A 101 10.89 -3.27 11.82
N VAL A 102 10.45 -4.10 10.88
CA VAL A 102 11.32 -4.93 10.04
C VAL A 102 12.28 -4.09 9.20
N GLU A 103 11.79 -2.97 8.65
CA GLU A 103 12.59 -2.01 7.87
C GLU A 103 13.65 -1.29 8.69
N MET A 104 13.44 -1.08 10.00
CA MET A 104 14.45 -0.45 10.87
C MET A 104 15.77 -1.23 10.95
N GLY A 105 15.79 -2.53 10.61
CA GLY A 105 17.04 -3.27 10.50
C GLY A 105 17.71 -3.61 11.83
N ASN A 106 17.03 -3.45 12.97
CA ASN A 106 17.64 -3.61 14.29
C ASN A 106 18.16 -5.04 14.51
N SER A 107 19.35 -5.14 15.12
CA SER A 107 19.87 -6.42 15.63
C SER A 107 19.29 -6.68 17.02
N THR A 108 18.66 -7.84 17.23
CA THR A 108 18.06 -8.21 18.51
C THR A 108 18.87 -9.35 19.14
N PHE A 109 19.10 -9.25 20.45
CA PHE A 109 19.61 -10.36 21.28
C PHE A 109 18.48 -11.03 22.07
N ALA A 110 17.26 -10.91 21.54
CA ALA A 110 16.06 -11.50 22.11
C ALA A 110 15.73 -12.83 21.43
N CYS A 111 14.63 -13.46 21.89
CA CYS A 111 13.96 -14.50 21.12
C CYS A 111 13.33 -13.89 19.84
N PRO A 112 13.08 -14.70 18.80
CA PRO A 112 13.48 -16.09 18.62
C PRO A 112 15.00 -16.28 18.40
N GLY A 113 15.55 -17.39 18.89
CA GLY A 113 17.00 -17.66 18.84
C GLY A 113 17.60 -17.81 17.44
N HIS A 114 16.78 -17.93 16.39
CA HIS A 114 17.28 -17.91 15.03
C HIS A 114 17.66 -16.51 14.53
N GLN A 115 17.32 -15.46 15.28
CA GLN A 115 17.74 -14.06 15.07
C GLN A 115 17.60 -13.62 13.62
N HIS A 116 16.35 -13.41 13.17
CA HIS A 116 16.04 -13.05 11.79
C HIS A 116 16.53 -14.05 10.73
N GLY A 117 16.75 -15.30 11.14
CA GLY A 117 17.16 -16.43 10.29
C GLY A 117 18.68 -16.56 10.14
N ALA A 118 19.46 -15.76 10.86
CA ALA A 118 20.92 -15.88 10.90
C ALA A 118 21.39 -17.27 11.34
N PHE A 119 20.66 -17.94 12.24
CA PHE A 119 20.97 -19.31 12.63
C PHE A 119 20.78 -20.31 11.48
N PHE A 120 19.66 -20.22 10.75
CA PHE A 120 19.36 -21.14 9.65
C PHE A 120 20.42 -21.08 8.55
N LYS A 121 20.97 -19.90 8.25
CA LYS A 121 22.06 -19.72 7.26
C LYS A 121 23.35 -20.48 7.59
N LYS A 122 23.53 -20.97 8.83
CA LYS A 122 24.76 -21.67 9.27
C LYS A 122 24.75 -23.18 9.03
N HIS A 123 23.61 -23.79 8.66
CA HIS A 123 23.51 -25.22 8.41
C HIS A 123 22.97 -25.48 6.99
N PRO A 124 23.50 -26.45 6.20
CA PRO A 124 23.04 -26.67 4.82
C PRO A 124 21.52 -26.88 4.69
N ALA A 125 20.93 -27.69 5.56
CA ALA A 125 19.48 -27.87 5.60
C ALA A 125 18.74 -26.60 6.03
N GLY A 126 19.33 -25.81 6.93
CA GLY A 126 18.77 -24.53 7.37
C GLY A 126 18.83 -23.47 6.28
N ARG A 127 19.89 -23.47 5.47
CA ARG A 127 20.04 -22.56 4.34
C ARG A 127 18.96 -22.83 3.30
N HIS A 128 18.72 -24.10 2.97
CA HIS A 128 17.61 -24.49 2.10
C HIS A 128 16.25 -24.03 2.67
N PHE A 129 16.03 -24.21 3.97
CA PHE A 129 14.81 -23.73 4.64
C PHE A 129 14.65 -22.20 4.58
N TYR A 130 15.74 -21.46 4.82
CA TYR A 130 15.76 -20.00 4.75
C TYR A 130 15.45 -19.49 3.33
N ASP A 131 16.10 -20.06 2.33
CA ASP A 131 15.90 -19.66 0.93
C ASP A 131 14.49 -20.04 0.43
N PHE A 132 13.91 -21.14 0.92
CA PHE A 132 12.57 -21.58 0.56
C PHE A 132 11.48 -20.59 1.02
N PHE A 133 11.52 -20.13 2.27
CA PHE A 133 10.52 -19.18 2.78
C PHE A 133 10.85 -17.71 2.50
N GLY A 134 12.13 -17.40 2.33
CA GLY A 134 12.62 -16.04 2.12
C GLY A 134 12.84 -15.25 3.42
N GLU A 135 13.59 -14.15 3.31
CA GLU A 135 14.08 -13.41 4.47
C GLU A 135 12.97 -12.81 5.35
N ASN A 136 11.93 -12.24 4.73
CA ASN A 136 10.93 -11.44 5.44
C ASN A 136 10.15 -12.24 6.50
N VAL A 137 9.89 -13.53 6.29
CA VAL A 137 9.18 -14.34 7.30
C VAL A 137 10.00 -14.46 8.59
N PHE A 138 11.33 -14.59 8.48
CA PHE A 138 12.20 -14.71 9.64
C PHE A 138 12.47 -13.38 10.30
N ARG A 139 12.52 -12.30 9.50
CA ARG A 139 12.61 -10.94 10.03
C ARG A 139 11.35 -10.53 10.77
N ALA A 140 10.18 -11.02 10.37
CA ALA A 140 8.91 -10.71 11.00
C ALA A 140 8.59 -11.61 12.22
N ASP A 141 9.36 -12.68 12.44
CA ASP A 141 9.20 -13.57 13.60
C ASP A 141 9.84 -12.94 14.84
N MET A 142 9.00 -12.23 15.62
CA MET A 142 9.38 -11.38 16.73
C MET A 142 8.70 -11.82 18.03
N CYS A 143 9.24 -11.39 19.17
CA CYS A 143 8.68 -11.76 20.47
C CYS A 143 8.27 -10.54 21.30
N ASN A 144 7.78 -10.79 22.51
CA ASN A 144 7.36 -9.77 23.47
C ASN A 144 8.48 -8.78 23.87
N ALA A 145 9.75 -9.11 23.62
CA ALA A 145 10.86 -8.17 23.83
C ALA A 145 10.86 -7.01 22.83
N ASP A 146 10.18 -7.16 21.69
CA ASP A 146 10.02 -6.13 20.67
C ASP A 146 8.84 -5.20 21.03
N VAL A 147 8.99 -4.47 22.13
CA VAL A 147 7.94 -3.66 22.78
C VAL A 147 7.25 -2.64 21.86
N LYS A 148 7.87 -2.26 20.73
CA LYS A 148 7.24 -1.38 19.74
C LYS A 148 6.00 -2.00 19.09
N LEU A 149 5.93 -3.32 19.01
CA LEU A 149 4.76 -4.04 18.49
C LEU A 149 3.61 -4.09 19.51
N GLY A 150 3.88 -3.74 20.77
CA GLY A 150 2.93 -3.86 21.87
C GLY A 150 2.88 -5.28 22.44
N ASP A 151 1.74 -5.63 23.05
CA ASP A 151 1.57 -6.92 23.73
C ASP A 151 0.25 -7.58 23.29
N LEU A 152 0.36 -8.78 22.71
CA LEU A 152 -0.77 -9.55 22.21
C LEU A 152 -1.61 -10.16 23.36
N LEU A 153 -0.98 -10.52 24.49
CA LEU A 153 -1.60 -11.24 25.60
C LEU A 153 -2.45 -10.31 26.46
N ILE A 154 -1.92 -9.13 26.81
CA ILE A 154 -2.64 -8.13 27.62
C ILE A 154 -3.28 -7.01 26.79
N HIS A 155 -3.16 -7.09 25.45
CA HIS A 155 -3.79 -6.20 24.48
C HIS A 155 -3.35 -4.74 24.64
N GLU A 156 -2.07 -4.48 24.35
CA GLU A 156 -1.46 -3.15 24.38
C GLU A 156 -0.79 -2.78 23.05
N GLY A 157 -0.58 -1.49 22.82
CA GLY A 157 0.05 -0.96 21.60
C GLY A 157 -0.67 -1.38 20.31
N SER A 158 0.11 -1.63 19.26
CA SER A 158 -0.42 -1.94 17.92
C SER A 158 -1.30 -3.20 17.89
N ALA A 159 -1.05 -4.16 18.78
CA ALA A 159 -1.88 -5.36 18.95
C ALA A 159 -3.32 -5.02 19.35
N LYS A 160 -3.48 -4.09 20.31
CA LYS A 160 -4.79 -3.59 20.74
C LYS A 160 -5.51 -2.84 19.62
N ASP A 161 -4.77 -2.04 18.87
CA ASP A 161 -5.34 -1.22 17.81
C ASP A 161 -5.83 -2.08 16.65
N ALA A 162 -5.14 -3.16 16.31
CA ALA A 162 -5.64 -4.16 15.37
C ALA A 162 -6.92 -4.84 15.85
N GLN A 163 -7.02 -5.19 17.14
CA GLN A 163 -8.24 -5.76 17.71
C GLN A 163 -9.43 -4.78 17.66
N LYS A 164 -9.20 -3.50 17.97
CA LYS A 164 -10.24 -2.45 17.84
C LYS A 164 -10.65 -2.23 16.38
N PHE A 165 -9.68 -2.23 15.48
CA PHE A 165 -9.94 -2.12 14.04
C PHE A 165 -10.81 -3.30 13.56
N ALA A 166 -10.46 -4.53 13.93
CA ALA A 166 -11.26 -5.70 13.62
C ALA A 166 -12.67 -5.62 14.21
N ALA A 167 -12.81 -5.21 15.47
CA ALA A 167 -14.12 -5.03 16.10
C ALA A 167 -15.01 -4.03 15.33
N LYS A 168 -14.43 -2.91 14.86
CA LYS A 168 -15.13 -1.94 14.01
C LYS A 168 -15.56 -2.55 12.67
N VAL A 169 -14.67 -3.30 12.00
CA VAL A 169 -14.94 -3.94 10.70
C VAL A 169 -16.05 -4.99 10.81
N PHE A 170 -16.03 -5.80 11.87
CA PHE A 170 -17.00 -6.87 12.10
C PHE A 170 -18.25 -6.41 12.87
N HIS A 171 -18.39 -5.11 13.16
CA HIS A 171 -19.50 -4.57 13.95
C HIS A 171 -19.70 -5.29 15.29
N ALA A 172 -18.60 -5.62 15.96
CA ALA A 172 -18.59 -6.27 17.27
C ALA A 172 -18.17 -5.29 18.36
N ASP A 173 -18.59 -5.54 19.60
CA ASP A 173 -18.12 -4.75 20.75
C ASP A 173 -16.63 -4.99 21.04
N LYS A 174 -16.16 -6.22 20.84
CA LYS A 174 -14.76 -6.63 21.03
C LYS A 174 -14.38 -7.76 20.07
N THR A 175 -13.11 -7.79 19.66
CA THR A 175 -12.50 -8.89 18.91
C THR A 175 -11.22 -9.33 19.61
N ILE A 176 -11.01 -10.64 19.70
CA ILE A 176 -9.79 -11.27 20.23
C ILE A 176 -9.13 -12.05 19.08
N LEU A 177 -7.81 -11.93 18.96
CA LEU A 177 -7.02 -12.71 18.00
C LEU A 177 -6.59 -14.00 18.73
N CYS A 178 -6.92 -15.15 18.16
CA CYS A 178 -6.65 -16.48 18.70
C CYS A 178 -5.60 -17.21 17.88
#